data_AF-A0A3C1V4R2-F1
#
_entry.id   AF-A0A3C1V4R2-F1
#
_cell.length_a   1.000
_cell.length_b   1.000
_cell.length_c   1.000
_cell.angle_alpha   90.00
_cell.angle_beta   90.00
_cell.angle_gamma   90.00
#
_symmetry.space_group_name_H-M   'P 1'
#
loop_
_entity.id
_entity.type
_entity.pdbx_description
1 polymer ?
#
loop_
_entity_poly.entity_id
_entity_poly.type
_entity_poly.pdbx_seq_one_letter_code
_entity_poly.pdbx_strand_id
1 'polypeptide(L)'
;MDFLKPGPKNLISDVKGIFVGNAEDQLVNTGTTIVTSNSPFISSYKVLGGAPGTRETDLLKPDKLVEQIDAIVLSGGSAFGLEAA
;
A
#
# COMPACT_ATOMS: atom_id res chain seq x y z
N MET A 1 30.27 -12.44 -1.14
CA MET A 1 28.94 -12.18 -0.56
C MET A 1 28.30 -11.12 -1.45
N ASP A 2 27.51 -11.53 -2.45
CA ASP A 2 27.00 -10.61 -3.49
C ASP A 2 25.52 -10.92 -3.80
N PHE A 3 24.76 -11.28 -2.76
CA PHE A 3 23.40 -11.82 -2.88
C PHE A 3 22.30 -10.75 -2.90
N LEU A 4 22.64 -9.47 -2.76
CA LEU A 4 21.68 -8.38 -2.72
C LEU A 4 21.95 -7.42 -3.88
N LYS A 5 21.67 -7.89 -5.10
CA LYS A 5 21.61 -7.02 -6.28
C LYS A 5 20.17 -6.55 -6.45
N PRO A 6 19.89 -5.23 -6.47
CA PRO A 6 18.55 -4.72 -6.73
C PRO A 6 18.00 -5.20 -8.07
N GLY A 7 16.67 -5.14 -8.18
CA GLY A 7 15.99 -5.28 -9.47
C GLY A 7 16.42 -4.19 -10.46
N PRO A 8 16.09 -4.35 -11.75
CA PRO A 8 16.57 -3.46 -12.81
C PRO A 8 16.17 -1.99 -12.62
N LYS A 9 15.03 -1.70 -11.98
CA LYS A 9 14.61 -0.33 -11.66
C LYS A 9 14.95 0.06 -10.22
N ASN A 10 15.23 -0.92 -9.36
CA ASN A 10 15.34 -0.73 -7.91
C ASN A 10 14.05 -0.11 -7.32
N LEU A 11 12.89 -0.61 -7.78
CA LEU A 11 11.57 -0.15 -7.37
C LEU A 11 10.66 -1.35 -7.04
N ILE A 12 9.58 -1.11 -6.28
CA ILE A 12 8.57 -2.16 -6.02
C ILE A 12 7.91 -2.68 -7.31
N SER A 13 7.83 -1.83 -8.35
CA SER A 13 7.30 -2.19 -9.67
C SER A 13 8.24 -3.07 -10.51
N ASP A 14 9.39 -3.48 -9.95
CA ASP A 14 10.16 -4.60 -10.50
C ASP A 14 9.42 -5.94 -10.28
N VAL A 15 8.49 -6.02 -9.32
CA VAL A 15 7.55 -7.13 -9.21
C VAL A 15 6.52 -7.04 -10.34
N LYS A 16 6.52 -8.03 -11.23
CA LYS A 16 5.64 -8.05 -12.40
C LYS A 16 4.17 -7.95 -11.97
N GLY A 17 3.45 -7.01 -12.59
CA GLY A 17 2.03 -6.80 -12.36
C GLY A 17 1.71 -5.81 -11.24
N ILE A 18 2.71 -5.33 -10.48
CA ILE A 18 2.54 -4.25 -9.51
C ILE A 18 2.69 -2.89 -10.20
N PHE A 19 1.70 -2.03 -9.97
CA PHE A 19 1.67 -0.64 -10.41
C PHE A 19 1.61 0.28 -9.20
N VAL A 20 2.16 1.48 -9.37
CA VAL A 20 2.13 2.55 -8.36
C VAL A 20 1.57 3.81 -9.00
N GLY A 21 0.54 4.39 -8.38
CA GLY A 21 -0.04 5.68 -8.76
C GLY A 21 0.14 6.71 -7.64
N ASN A 22 0.36 7.97 -8.00
CA ASN A 22 0.50 9.06 -7.04
C ASN A 22 -0.36 10.25 -7.48
N ALA A 23 -0.98 10.91 -6.51
CA ALA A 23 -1.62 12.21 -6.67
C ALA A 23 -1.24 13.10 -5.48
N GLU A 24 -0.93 14.36 -5.73
CA GLU A 24 -0.44 15.29 -4.71
C GLU A 24 -1.09 16.68 -4.84
N ASP A 25 -1.20 17.36 -3.70
CA ASP A 25 -1.50 18.79 -3.62
C ASP A 25 -0.32 19.48 -2.94
N GLN A 26 0.45 20.23 -3.74
CA GLN A 26 1.64 20.92 -3.27
C GLN A 26 1.34 22.16 -2.42
N LEU A 27 0.15 22.78 -2.57
CA LEU A 27 -0.22 23.95 -1.79
C LEU A 27 -0.48 23.56 -0.32
N VAL A 28 -1.14 22.43 -0.11
CA VAL A 28 -1.46 21.89 1.22
C VAL A 28 -0.38 20.93 1.73
N ASN A 29 0.57 20.55 0.87
CA ASN A 29 1.64 19.59 1.15
C ASN A 29 1.10 18.23 1.62
N THR A 30 0.22 17.64 0.81
CA THR A 30 -0.39 16.34 1.05
C THR A 30 -0.46 15.52 -0.24
N GLY A 31 -0.79 14.24 -0.13
CA GLY A 31 -0.97 13.37 -1.28
C GLY A 31 -1.40 11.97 -0.90
N THR A 32 -1.63 11.16 -1.93
CA THR A 32 -1.99 9.75 -1.83
C THR A 32 -1.19 8.94 -2.84
N THR A 33 -0.66 7.81 -2.37
CA THR A 33 -0.01 6.78 -3.17
C THR A 33 -0.85 5.52 -3.14
N ILE A 34 -1.05 4.91 -4.30
CA ILE A 34 -1.77 3.64 -4.45
C ILE A 34 -0.80 2.60 -5.01
N VAL A 35 -0.78 1.41 -4.40
CA VAL A 35 -0.18 0.19 -4.95
C VAL A 35 -1.30 -0.73 -5.42
N THR A 36 -1.28 -1.16 -6.68
CA THR A 36 -2.35 -1.98 -7.29
C THR A 36 -1.78 -2.95 -8.32
N SER A 37 -2.63 -3.82 -8.89
CA SER A 37 -2.26 -4.75 -9.96
C SER A 37 -3.41 -4.99 -10.94
N ASN A 38 -3.11 -5.65 -12.07
CA ASN A 38 -4.12 -6.00 -13.08
C ASN A 38 -5.14 -7.05 -12.60
N SER A 39 -4.93 -7.64 -11.43
CA SER A 39 -5.81 -8.63 -10.80
C SER A 39 -5.68 -8.52 -9.29
N PRO A 40 -6.67 -8.94 -8.49
CA PRO A 40 -6.55 -8.98 -7.05
C PRO A 40 -5.34 -9.80 -6.60
N PHE A 41 -4.72 -9.40 -5.49
CA PHE A 41 -3.50 -10.03 -4.98
C PHE A 41 -3.63 -10.37 -3.50
N ILE A 42 -2.99 -11.47 -3.11
CA ILE A 42 -2.96 -11.92 -1.72
C ILE A 42 -2.24 -10.88 -0.87
N SER A 43 -2.84 -10.51 0.25
CA SER A 43 -2.29 -9.48 1.14
C SER A 43 -2.48 -9.82 2.61
N SER A 44 -1.56 -9.32 3.44
CA SER A 44 -1.65 -9.29 4.89
C SER A 44 -0.98 -8.02 5.39
N TYR A 45 -1.24 -7.62 6.63
CA TYR A 45 -0.67 -6.40 7.20
C TYR A 45 -0.14 -6.62 8.62
N LYS A 46 0.77 -5.74 9.03
CA LYS A 46 1.25 -5.66 10.40
C LYS A 46 1.51 -4.21 10.78
N VAL A 47 0.91 -3.76 11.88
CA VAL A 47 1.20 -2.46 12.48
C VAL A 47 2.29 -2.63 13.52
N LEU A 48 3.34 -1.81 13.42
CA LEU A 48 4.43 -1.76 14.40
C LEU A 48 4.39 -0.50 15.29
N GLY A 49 3.68 0.55 14.87
CA GLY A 49 3.53 1.80 15.62
C GLY A 49 2.39 1.77 16.64
N GLY A 50 2.47 2.62 17.67
CA GLY A 50 1.48 2.66 18.76
C GLY A 50 0.20 3.45 18.49
N ALA A 51 0.16 4.26 17.42
CA ALA A 51 -1.00 5.09 17.05
C ALA A 51 -1.34 4.91 15.56
N PRO A 52 -1.91 3.77 15.15
CA PRO A 52 -2.26 3.53 13.75
C PRO A 52 -3.47 4.34 13.28
N GLY A 53 -3.39 4.89 12.08
CA GLY A 53 -4.54 5.33 11.29
C GLY A 53 -4.75 4.34 10.14
N THR A 54 -5.69 3.42 10.28
CA THR A 54 -5.89 2.31 9.34
C THR A 54 -7.37 2.09 9.04
N ARG A 55 -7.69 1.60 7.84
CA ARG A 55 -9.03 1.26 7.38
C ARG A 55 -9.06 -0.13 6.75
N GLU A 56 -10.12 -0.90 6.97
CA GLU A 56 -10.36 -2.27 6.44
C GLU A 56 -9.29 -3.34 6.76
N THR A 57 -8.30 -3.03 7.59
CA THR A 57 -7.17 -3.95 7.81
C THR A 57 -7.55 -5.23 8.56
N ASP A 58 -8.60 -5.21 9.39
CA ASP A 58 -9.05 -6.41 10.12
C ASP A 58 -9.44 -7.57 9.19
N LEU A 59 -9.82 -7.27 7.94
CA LEU A 59 -10.17 -8.26 6.91
C LEU A 59 -8.95 -8.99 6.36
N LEU A 60 -7.74 -8.44 6.51
CA LEU A 60 -6.49 -9.01 6.02
C LEU A 60 -5.82 -9.99 7.00
N LYS A 61 -6.49 -10.32 8.11
CA LYS A 61 -6.01 -11.36 9.01
C LYS A 61 -6.17 -12.73 8.34
N PRO A 62 -5.19 -13.65 8.45
CA PRO A 62 -5.22 -14.93 7.74
C PRO A 62 -6.42 -15.84 8.06
N ASP A 63 -7.13 -15.59 9.15
CA ASP A 63 -8.33 -16.33 9.57
C ASP A 63 -9.64 -15.74 9.02
N LYS A 64 -9.58 -14.72 8.15
CA LYS A 64 -10.75 -14.06 7.56
C LYS A 64 -11.00 -14.51 6.12
N LEU A 65 -12.21 -14.22 5.64
CA LEU A 65 -12.68 -14.61 4.30
C LEU A 65 -12.01 -13.85 3.16
N VAL A 66 -11.49 -12.64 3.42
CA VAL A 66 -10.90 -11.79 2.39
C VAL A 66 -9.42 -12.14 2.25
N GLU A 67 -9.10 -12.96 1.25
CA GLU A 67 -7.72 -13.37 0.97
C GLU A 67 -6.99 -12.41 0.02
N GLN A 68 -7.74 -11.68 -0.82
CA GLN A 68 -7.20 -10.86 -1.89
C GLN A 68 -7.79 -9.45 -1.88
N ILE A 69 -6.98 -8.48 -2.27
CA ILE A 69 -7.37 -7.07 -2.44
C ILE A 69 -6.93 -6.54 -3.80
N ASP A 70 -7.60 -5.50 -4.29
CA ASP A 70 -7.24 -4.83 -5.54
C ASP A 70 -6.18 -3.74 -5.36
N ALA A 71 -6.10 -3.13 -4.17
CA ALA A 71 -5.22 -2.00 -3.93
C ALA A 71 -4.86 -1.80 -2.45
N ILE A 72 -3.70 -1.19 -2.23
CA ILE A 72 -3.27 -0.62 -0.95
C ILE A 72 -3.15 0.90 -1.14
N VAL A 73 -3.76 1.65 -0.23
CA VAL A 73 -3.75 3.13 -0.25
C VAL A 73 -2.92 3.65 0.91
N LEU A 74 -1.98 4.54 0.62
CA LEU A 74 -1.17 5.29 1.59
C LEU A 74 -1.49 6.77 1.41
N SER A 75 -1.98 7.44 2.45
CA SER A 75 -2.42 8.84 2.34
C SER A 75 -1.84 9.71 3.45
N GLY A 76 -1.57 10.97 3.11
CA GLY A 76 -1.37 12.06 4.07
C GLY A 76 -2.67 12.42 4.80
N GLY A 77 -2.65 13.47 5.62
CA GLY A 77 -3.88 13.93 6.30
C GLY A 77 -4.29 13.14 7.55
N SER A 78 -3.42 12.26 8.07
CA SER A 78 -3.68 11.48 9.30
C SER A 78 -4.98 10.68 9.20
N ALA A 79 -5.79 10.62 10.26
CA ALA A 79 -7.07 9.90 10.27
C ALA A 79 -8.07 10.39 9.20
N PHE A 80 -8.06 11.69 8.86
CA PHE A 80 -8.93 12.25 7.81
C PHE A 80 -8.55 11.73 6.41
N GLY A 81 -7.27 11.41 6.20
CA GLY A 81 -6.78 10.83 4.95
C GLY A 81 -7.36 9.45 4.61
N LEU A 82 -7.96 8.76 5.59
CA LEU A 82 -8.61 7.47 5.35
C LEU A 82 -9.85 7.56 4.43
N GLU A 83 -10.36 8.77 4.17
CA GLU A 83 -11.41 9.04 3.17
C GLU A 83 -10.92 8.89 1.73
N ALA A 84 -9.60 8.88 1.49
CA ALA A 84 -9.04 8.60 0.17
C ALA A 84 -9.17 7.12 -0.27
N ALA A 85 -9.61 6.25 0.64
CA ALA A 85 -9.78 4.81 0.44
C ALA A 85 -11.26 4.38 0.37
#